data_AF-A0A5P9P5C7-F1
#
_entry.id   AF-A0A5P9P5C7-F1
#
_cell.length_a   1.000
_cell.length_b   1.000
_cell.length_c   1.000
_cell.angle_alpha   90.00
_cell.angle_beta   90.00
_cell.angle_gamma   90.00
#
_symmetry.space_group_name_H-M   'P 1'
#
loop_
_entity.id
_entity.type
_entity.pdbx_description
1 polymer ?
#
loop_
_entity_poly.entity_id
_entity_poly.type
_entity_poly.pdbx_seq_one_letter_code
_entity_poly.pdbx_strand_id
1 'polypeptide(L)'
;MDNPSLEPSEEIDITLNPAEVPPTFEDLTLYPFSDQKIVRGTYEYESSPRFGSPEKAEGEFQIRSGSGLIILQTDSDRPRPEKILKALENSINSGFEIKSDFVPNQRKAWDFVEKSDKVLSLKLFTPSGSVKRANEIDSDWDELKNQSPIKNAYLEFENADGEPIQVEYLNDRLIIDSEVQSDRDYIIQIFESTVVSNS
;
A
#
# COMPACT_ATOMS: atom_id res chain seq x y z
N MET A 1 -13.87 46.44 11.14
CA MET A 1 -12.71 45.88 10.43
C MET A 1 -12.49 44.52 11.04
N ASP A 2 -12.97 43.48 10.37
CA ASP A 2 -12.80 42.11 10.83
C ASP A 2 -11.32 41.74 10.70
N ASN A 3 -10.75 41.32 11.83
CA ASN A 3 -9.37 40.86 11.91
C ASN A 3 -9.34 39.52 11.17
N PRO A 4 -8.64 39.37 10.02
CA PRO A 4 -8.51 38.06 9.40
C PRO A 4 -7.85 37.13 10.42
N SER A 5 -8.52 36.02 10.71
CA SER A 5 -8.01 34.99 11.62
C SER A 5 -6.67 34.49 11.09
N LEU A 6 -5.58 34.80 11.81
CA LEU A 6 -4.22 34.28 11.57
C LEU A 6 -4.05 32.88 12.20
N GLU A 7 -5.11 32.07 12.21
CA GLU A 7 -5.04 30.68 12.64
C GLU A 7 -4.46 29.85 11.49
N PRO A 8 -3.48 28.96 11.76
CA PRO A 8 -3.00 28.06 10.75
C PRO A 8 -4.15 27.14 10.35
N SER A 9 -4.40 27.03 9.05
CA SER A 9 -5.42 26.12 8.52
C SER A 9 -4.78 25.08 7.60
N GLU A 10 -5.39 23.91 7.60
CA GLU A 10 -5.11 22.84 6.66
C GLU A 10 -6.46 22.29 6.21
N GLU A 11 -6.63 22.17 4.90
CA GLU A 11 -7.85 21.71 4.26
C GLU A 11 -7.51 20.55 3.34
N ILE A 12 -8.37 19.51 3.36
CA ILE A 12 -8.27 18.35 2.48
C ILE A 12 -9.64 18.15 1.86
N ASP A 13 -9.72 18.33 0.55
CA ASP A 13 -10.93 18.09 -0.24
C ASP A 13 -10.85 16.71 -0.89
N ILE A 14 -11.93 15.93 -0.77
CA ILE A 14 -12.02 14.55 -1.28
C ILE A 14 -13.03 14.51 -2.41
N THR A 15 -12.61 13.98 -3.57
CA THR A 15 -13.51 13.66 -4.68
C THR A 15 -13.58 12.15 -4.88
N LEU A 16 -14.78 11.58 -4.86
CA LEU A 16 -15.02 10.15 -5.03
C LEU A 16 -15.58 9.85 -6.43
N ASN A 17 -15.03 8.82 -7.06
CA ASN A 17 -15.56 8.25 -8.29
C ASN A 17 -16.59 7.14 -7.99
N PRO A 18 -17.46 6.78 -8.95
CA PRO A 18 -18.34 5.62 -8.82
C PRO A 18 -17.55 4.33 -8.56
N ALA A 19 -18.16 3.40 -7.83
CA ALA A 19 -17.57 2.09 -7.58
C ALA A 19 -17.45 1.26 -8.86
N GLU A 20 -16.31 0.58 -9.03
CA GLU A 20 -16.01 -0.30 -10.15
C GLU A 20 -15.64 -1.72 -9.69
N VAL A 21 -15.65 -2.66 -10.62
CA VAL A 21 -15.23 -4.05 -10.40
C VAL A 21 -13.72 -4.14 -10.71
N PRO A 22 -12.92 -4.84 -9.88
CA PRO A 22 -11.50 -5.05 -10.19
C PRO A 22 -11.29 -5.75 -11.54
N PRO A 23 -10.16 -5.47 -12.23
CA PRO A 23 -9.76 -6.24 -13.38
C PRO A 23 -9.54 -7.71 -12.98
N THR A 24 -9.75 -8.64 -13.90
CA THR A 24 -9.49 -10.06 -13.68
C THR A 24 -8.21 -10.47 -14.40
N PHE A 25 -7.36 -11.25 -13.73
CA PHE A 25 -6.12 -11.77 -14.30
C PHE A 25 -6.19 -13.30 -14.41
N GLU A 26 -5.77 -13.87 -15.54
CA GLU A 26 -5.94 -15.29 -15.85
C GLU A 26 -5.17 -16.22 -14.90
N ASP A 27 -4.05 -15.75 -14.38
CA ASP A 27 -3.19 -16.43 -13.43
C ASP A 27 -3.68 -16.28 -11.97
N LEU A 28 -4.62 -15.36 -11.72
CA LEU A 28 -5.28 -15.11 -10.43
C LEU A 28 -6.72 -15.65 -10.40
N THR A 29 -6.94 -16.84 -10.97
CA THR A 29 -8.27 -17.49 -11.06
C THR A 29 -8.96 -17.77 -9.72
N LEU A 30 -8.22 -17.78 -8.60
CA LEU A 30 -8.72 -17.98 -7.24
C LEU A 30 -8.60 -16.71 -6.38
N TYR A 31 -8.93 -15.55 -6.94
CA TYR A 31 -8.97 -14.30 -6.16
C TYR A 31 -10.01 -14.38 -5.04
N PRO A 32 -9.63 -14.20 -3.76
CA PRO A 32 -10.49 -14.56 -2.62
C PRO A 32 -11.61 -13.56 -2.33
N PHE A 33 -11.60 -12.38 -2.96
CA PHE A 33 -12.58 -11.31 -2.71
C PHE A 33 -13.57 -11.21 -3.87
N SER A 34 -14.50 -12.17 -3.97
CA SER A 34 -15.45 -12.25 -5.08
C SER A 34 -16.45 -11.08 -5.16
N ASP A 35 -16.68 -10.38 -4.05
CA ASP A 35 -17.56 -9.22 -3.91
C ASP A 35 -16.80 -7.89 -3.92
N GLN A 36 -15.51 -7.93 -4.25
CA GLN A 36 -14.62 -6.78 -4.29
C GLN A 36 -15.17 -5.68 -5.19
N LYS A 37 -15.28 -4.48 -4.61
CA LYS A 37 -15.51 -3.24 -5.34
C LYS A 37 -14.36 -2.30 -5.07
N ILE A 38 -14.02 -1.50 -6.06
CA ILE A 38 -13.01 -0.47 -6.00
C ILE A 38 -13.73 0.88 -6.04
N VAL A 39 -13.49 1.73 -5.05
CA VAL A 39 -13.88 3.15 -5.11
C VAL A 39 -12.60 3.95 -5.20
N ARG A 40 -12.38 4.62 -6.33
CA ARG A 40 -11.24 5.52 -6.52
C ARG A 40 -11.63 6.94 -6.17
N GLY A 41 -10.65 7.76 -5.87
CA GLY A 41 -10.85 9.19 -5.72
C GLY A 41 -9.54 9.94 -5.71
N THR A 42 -9.67 11.25 -5.68
CA THR A 42 -8.55 12.17 -5.56
C THR A 42 -8.70 13.00 -4.29
N TYR A 43 -7.58 13.46 -3.76
CA TYR A 43 -7.58 14.47 -2.72
C TYR A 43 -6.75 15.67 -3.15
N GLU A 44 -7.20 16.85 -2.74
CA GLU A 44 -6.44 18.10 -2.83
C GLU A 44 -6.15 18.59 -1.41
N TYR A 45 -4.91 19.00 -1.16
CA TYR A 45 -4.45 19.53 0.12
C TYR A 45 -3.95 20.94 -0.04
N GLU A 46 -4.36 21.82 0.87
CA GLU A 46 -3.81 23.16 1.00
C GLU A 46 -3.52 23.47 2.47
N SER A 47 -2.31 23.99 2.74
CA SER A 47 -1.92 24.49 4.05
C SER A 47 -1.69 26.00 4.01
N SER A 48 -2.12 26.67 5.07
CA SER A 48 -1.84 28.08 5.33
C SER A 48 -1.12 28.20 6.67
N PRO A 49 0.18 27.88 6.74
CA PRO A 49 0.92 27.92 7.99
C PRO A 49 1.16 29.37 8.45
N ARG A 50 1.25 29.59 9.77
CA ARG A 50 1.59 30.91 10.35
C ARG A 50 2.96 31.44 9.92
N PHE A 51 3.88 30.53 9.61
CA PHE A 51 5.23 30.83 9.17
C PHE A 51 5.62 29.85 8.06
N GLY A 52 6.32 30.35 7.04
CA GLY A 52 6.67 29.56 5.86
C GLY A 52 5.76 29.86 4.68
N SER A 53 5.88 29.06 3.63
CA SER A 53 5.03 29.16 2.44
C SER A 53 3.87 28.18 2.55
N PRO A 54 2.69 28.51 2.00
CA PRO A 54 1.63 27.55 1.76
C PRO A 54 2.16 26.34 0.98
N GLU A 55 1.77 25.15 1.42
CA GLU A 55 2.03 23.90 0.70
C GLU A 55 0.73 23.43 0.07
N LYS A 56 0.81 23.03 -1.19
CA LYS A 56 -0.27 22.33 -1.90
C LYS A 56 0.23 20.94 -2.28
N ALA A 57 -0.65 19.95 -2.16
CA ALA A 57 -0.38 18.61 -2.64
C ALA A 57 -1.67 18.01 -3.20
N GLU A 58 -1.51 17.13 -4.16
CA GLU A 58 -2.60 16.33 -4.70
C GLU A 58 -2.19 14.86 -4.62
N GLY A 59 -3.17 13.98 -4.68
CA GLY A 59 -2.92 12.57 -4.79
C GLY A 59 -4.19 11.77 -5.01
N GLU A 60 -4.01 10.47 -5.11
CA GLU A 60 -5.08 9.54 -5.41
C GLU A 60 -5.25 8.55 -4.26
N PHE A 61 -6.45 8.01 -4.13
CA PHE A 61 -6.69 6.92 -3.22
C PHE A 61 -7.64 5.90 -3.83
N GLN A 62 -7.57 4.70 -3.26
CA GLN A 62 -8.40 3.58 -3.65
C GLN A 62 -8.91 2.87 -2.41
N ILE A 63 -10.22 2.63 -2.36
CA ILE A 63 -10.87 1.86 -1.31
C ILE A 63 -11.33 0.55 -1.93
N ARG A 64 -10.89 -0.54 -1.31
CA ARG A 64 -11.12 -1.90 -1.79
C ARG A 64 -12.05 -2.59 -0.79
N SER A 65 -13.34 -2.63 -1.09
CA SER A 65 -14.38 -3.06 -0.13
C SER A 65 -14.30 -4.52 0.30
N GLY A 66 -13.87 -5.43 -0.57
CA GLY A 66 -13.80 -6.86 -0.26
C GLY A 66 -12.63 -7.19 0.68
N SER A 67 -11.45 -6.67 0.37
CA SER A 67 -10.24 -6.82 1.18
C SER A 67 -10.17 -5.88 2.39
N GLY A 68 -10.95 -4.80 2.39
CA GLY A 68 -10.91 -3.75 3.41
C GLY A 68 -9.67 -2.86 3.32
N LEU A 69 -8.92 -2.90 2.21
CA LEU A 69 -7.73 -2.07 2.03
C LEU A 69 -8.09 -0.64 1.61
N ILE A 70 -7.32 0.31 2.14
CA ILE A 70 -7.23 1.67 1.62
C ILE A 70 -5.80 1.87 1.13
N ILE A 71 -5.68 2.26 -0.13
CA ILE A 71 -4.40 2.50 -0.81
C ILE A 71 -4.33 4.00 -1.06
N LEU A 72 -3.24 4.61 -0.60
CA LEU A 72 -2.94 6.02 -0.85
C LEU A 72 -1.77 6.10 -1.82
N GLN A 73 -1.96 6.85 -2.90
CA GLN A 73 -0.93 7.19 -3.85
C GLN A 73 -0.63 8.68 -3.71
N THR A 74 0.58 8.98 -3.26
CA THR A 74 1.03 10.35 -2.99
C THR A 74 2.44 10.52 -3.50
N ASP A 75 2.72 11.66 -4.14
CA ASP A 75 4.06 12.03 -4.59
C ASP A 75 4.91 12.61 -3.45
N SER A 76 4.30 12.88 -2.29
CA SER A 76 5.00 13.44 -1.14
C SER A 76 4.48 12.89 0.19
N ASP A 77 5.32 12.91 1.23
CA ASP A 77 4.90 12.52 2.59
C ASP A 77 3.94 13.56 3.25
N ARG A 78 3.53 14.59 2.51
CA ARG A 78 2.57 15.63 2.93
C ARG A 78 1.37 15.73 1.97
N PRO A 79 0.14 15.86 2.49
CA PRO A 79 -0.22 15.79 3.90
C PRO A 79 0.06 14.40 4.47
N ARG A 80 0.22 14.31 5.79
CA ARG A 80 0.48 13.01 6.42
C ARG A 80 -0.69 12.06 6.13
N PRO A 81 -0.44 10.77 5.85
CA PRO A 81 -1.49 9.79 5.57
C PRO A 81 -2.66 9.82 6.56
N GLU A 82 -2.41 10.00 7.85
CA GLU A 82 -3.47 10.01 8.86
C GLU A 82 -4.48 11.16 8.67
N LYS A 83 -4.04 12.30 8.13
CA LYS A 83 -4.94 13.42 7.81
C LYS A 83 -5.82 13.11 6.61
N ILE A 84 -5.25 12.48 5.58
CA ILE A 84 -5.99 12.03 4.39
C ILE A 84 -7.05 11.00 4.80
N LEU A 85 -6.65 10.00 5.59
CA LEU A 85 -7.54 8.95 6.07
C LEU A 85 -8.69 9.52 6.93
N LYS A 86 -8.40 10.51 7.79
CA LYS A 86 -9.44 11.20 8.58
C LYS A 86 -10.39 12.01 7.69
N ALA A 87 -9.88 12.71 6.67
CA ALA A 87 -10.73 13.42 5.72
C ALA A 87 -11.63 12.44 4.97
N LEU A 88 -11.06 11.32 4.53
CA LEU A 88 -11.77 10.24 3.86
C LEU A 88 -12.88 9.62 4.73
N GLU A 89 -12.60 9.34 6.01
CA GLU A 89 -13.60 8.84 6.98
C GLU A 89 -14.79 9.80 7.11
N ASN A 90 -14.54 11.11 7.16
CA ASN A 90 -15.59 12.12 7.24
C ASN A 90 -16.41 12.23 5.94
N SER A 91 -15.76 12.08 4.78
CA SER A 91 -16.43 12.15 3.48
C SER A 91 -17.32 10.93 3.22
N ILE A 92 -16.90 9.76 3.70
CA ILE A 92 -17.62 8.51 3.49
C ILE A 92 -18.45 8.26 4.75
N ASN A 93 -19.65 8.86 4.81
CA ASN A 93 -20.69 8.73 5.86
C ASN A 93 -21.15 7.28 6.15
N SER A 94 -20.24 6.38 6.51
CA SER A 94 -20.41 4.94 6.36
C SER A 94 -19.90 4.14 7.55
N GLY A 95 -19.29 4.79 8.55
CA GLY A 95 -18.89 4.14 9.79
C GLY A 95 -17.79 3.09 9.62
N PHE A 96 -16.94 3.18 8.59
CA PHE A 96 -15.73 2.38 8.50
C PHE A 96 -14.67 2.91 9.49
N GLU A 97 -14.09 2.01 10.28
CA GLU A 97 -12.95 2.31 11.15
C GLU A 97 -11.65 1.98 10.40
N ILE A 98 -10.82 2.99 10.16
CA ILE A 98 -9.51 2.81 9.52
C ILE A 98 -8.49 2.41 10.58
N LYS A 99 -8.02 1.17 10.51
CA LYS A 99 -6.96 0.68 11.41
C LYS A 99 -5.59 1.06 10.86
N SER A 100 -4.83 1.85 11.63
CA SER A 100 -3.49 2.33 11.23
C SER A 100 -2.38 1.28 11.40
N ASP A 101 -2.63 0.22 12.17
CA ASP A 101 -1.59 -0.71 12.65
C ASP A 101 -1.71 -2.09 11.99
N PHE A 102 -1.88 -2.12 10.68
CA PHE A 102 -1.83 -3.38 9.94
C PHE A 102 -0.38 -3.90 9.92
N VAL A 103 -0.08 -4.83 10.82
CA VAL A 103 1.16 -5.59 10.79
C VAL A 103 0.85 -6.94 10.12
N PRO A 104 1.27 -7.13 8.85
CA PRO A 104 1.04 -8.41 8.19
C PRO A 104 1.72 -9.52 8.97
N ASN A 105 1.05 -10.67 9.07
CA ASN A 105 1.66 -11.86 9.65
C ASN A 105 2.93 -12.19 8.85
N GLN A 106 4.06 -12.39 9.54
CA GLN A 106 5.35 -12.73 8.94
C GLN A 106 5.22 -13.82 7.87
N ARG A 107 4.44 -14.87 8.16
CA ARG A 107 4.24 -15.98 7.22
C ARG A 107 3.62 -15.50 5.92
N LYS A 108 2.64 -14.61 5.99
CA LYS A 108 1.96 -14.07 4.83
C LYS A 108 2.82 -13.11 4.01
N ALA A 109 3.67 -12.32 4.67
CA ALA A 109 4.67 -11.51 3.98
C ALA A 109 5.65 -12.40 3.19
N TRP A 110 6.04 -13.54 3.75
CA TRP A 110 6.81 -14.55 3.02
C TRP A 110 6.01 -15.18 1.88
N ASP A 111 4.72 -15.49 2.06
CA ASP A 111 3.87 -16.01 0.99
C ASP A 111 3.79 -15.01 -0.19
N PHE A 112 3.81 -13.69 0.06
CA PHE A 112 3.92 -12.67 -0.99
C PHE A 112 5.27 -12.70 -1.71
N VAL A 113 6.38 -12.81 -0.98
CA VAL A 113 7.73 -12.96 -1.60
C VAL A 113 7.79 -14.22 -2.47
N GLU A 114 7.19 -15.33 -2.03
CA GLU A 114 7.17 -16.59 -2.79
C GLU A 114 6.29 -16.55 -4.04
N LYS A 115 5.42 -15.53 -4.18
CA LYS A 115 4.67 -15.29 -5.41
C LYS A 115 5.43 -14.50 -6.47
N SER A 116 6.56 -13.89 -6.11
CA SER A 116 7.39 -13.19 -7.10
C SER A 116 8.05 -14.16 -8.06
N ASP A 117 8.20 -13.76 -9.31
CA ASP A 117 8.94 -14.53 -10.31
C ASP A 117 10.44 -14.50 -10.03
N LYS A 118 10.95 -13.37 -9.52
CA LYS A 118 12.35 -13.23 -9.10
C LYS A 118 12.49 -12.43 -7.81
N VAL A 119 13.29 -12.95 -6.87
CA VAL A 119 13.73 -12.21 -5.68
C VAL A 119 15.07 -11.55 -6.00
N LEU A 120 15.05 -10.24 -6.28
CA LEU A 120 16.24 -9.47 -6.65
C LEU A 120 17.14 -9.16 -5.44
N SER A 121 16.53 -8.82 -4.30
CA SER A 121 17.24 -8.62 -3.03
C SER A 121 16.31 -8.87 -1.85
N LEU A 122 16.78 -9.63 -0.86
CA LEU A 122 16.01 -9.90 0.35
C LEU A 122 16.88 -9.65 1.59
N LYS A 123 16.43 -8.73 2.45
CA LYS A 123 17.05 -8.41 3.73
C LYS A 123 16.14 -8.84 4.87
N LEU A 124 16.70 -9.55 5.83
CA LEU A 124 15.99 -10.19 6.92
C LEU A 124 16.54 -9.73 8.27
N PHE A 125 15.67 -9.70 9.28
CA PHE A 125 16.10 -9.63 10.66
C PHE A 125 16.56 -11.02 11.12
N THR A 126 17.78 -11.08 11.62
CA THR A 126 18.34 -12.28 12.25
C THR A 126 17.82 -12.43 13.69
N PRO A 127 17.93 -13.63 14.30
CA PRO A 127 17.56 -13.83 15.71
C PRO A 127 18.30 -12.92 16.70
N SER A 128 19.48 -12.41 16.33
CA SER A 128 20.24 -11.45 17.15
C SER A 128 19.77 -10.01 17.01
N GLY A 129 18.76 -9.73 16.18
CA GLY A 129 18.25 -8.40 15.88
C GLY A 129 19.05 -7.63 14.82
N SER A 130 20.12 -8.22 14.27
CA SER A 130 20.88 -7.62 13.17
C SER A 130 20.18 -7.83 11.82
N VAL A 131 20.47 -6.97 10.84
CA VAL A 131 19.94 -7.10 9.47
C VAL A 131 21.00 -7.72 8.56
N LYS A 132 20.65 -8.78 7.84
CA LYS A 132 21.51 -9.45 6.85
C LYS A 132 20.76 -9.72 5.56
N ARG A 133 21.49 -9.90 4.46
CA ARG A 133 20.89 -10.44 3.23
C ARG A 133 20.61 -11.93 3.40
N ALA A 134 19.56 -12.43 2.76
CA ALA A 134 19.18 -13.85 2.86
C ALA A 134 20.34 -14.79 2.47
N ASN A 135 21.13 -14.44 1.45
CA ASN A 135 22.29 -15.22 1.00
C ASN A 135 23.54 -15.12 1.90
N GLU A 136 23.51 -14.28 2.93
CA GLU A 136 24.58 -14.16 3.94
C GLU A 136 24.27 -14.97 5.21
N ILE A 137 23.08 -15.59 5.27
CA ILE A 137 22.63 -16.42 6.38
C ILE A 137 22.80 -17.87 5.97
N ASP A 138 23.51 -18.64 6.79
CA ASP A 138 23.74 -20.08 6.58
C ASP A 138 22.53 -20.88 7.08
N SER A 139 21.41 -20.72 6.39
CA SER A 139 20.13 -21.39 6.65
C SER A 139 19.44 -21.68 5.32
N ASP A 140 18.63 -22.73 5.29
CA ASP A 140 17.79 -23.00 4.12
C ASP A 140 16.58 -22.05 4.06
N TRP A 141 15.92 -22.03 2.90
CA TRP A 141 14.80 -21.13 2.65
C TRP A 141 13.60 -21.36 3.59
N ASP A 142 13.32 -22.61 3.96
CA ASP A 142 12.21 -22.93 4.86
C ASP A 142 12.50 -22.49 6.29
N GLU A 143 13.75 -22.62 6.73
CA GLU A 143 14.22 -22.11 8.02
C GLU A 143 14.14 -20.58 8.07
N LEU A 144 14.61 -19.88 7.03
CA LEU A 144 14.53 -18.41 6.95
C LEU A 144 13.10 -17.91 7.09
N LYS A 145 12.14 -18.55 6.40
CA LYS A 145 10.71 -18.21 6.49
C LYS A 145 10.17 -18.27 7.92
N ASN A 146 10.57 -19.30 8.66
CA ASN A 146 10.04 -19.56 9.98
C ASN A 146 10.70 -18.70 11.07
N GLN A 147 11.95 -18.30 10.89
CA GLN A 147 12.74 -17.67 11.95
C GLN A 147 13.04 -16.18 11.71
N SER A 148 13.02 -15.72 10.46
CA SER A 148 13.56 -14.41 10.10
C SER A 148 12.48 -13.52 9.48
N PRO A 149 12.02 -12.46 10.19
CA PRO A 149 11.12 -11.48 9.62
C PRO A 149 11.76 -10.72 8.46
N ILE A 150 10.96 -10.40 7.44
CA ILE A 150 11.39 -9.61 6.30
C ILE A 150 11.57 -8.15 6.74
N LYS A 151 12.76 -7.58 6.52
CA LYS A 151 12.99 -6.13 6.67
C LYS A 151 12.69 -5.39 5.38
N ASN A 152 13.18 -5.92 4.27
CA ASN A 152 13.02 -5.35 2.94
C ASN A 152 13.10 -6.47 1.91
N ALA A 153 12.22 -6.43 0.93
CA ALA A 153 12.28 -7.30 -0.24
C ALA A 153 12.17 -6.44 -1.51
N TYR A 154 13.06 -6.69 -2.46
CA TYR A 154 13.00 -6.16 -3.81
C TYR A 154 12.73 -7.33 -4.74
N LEU A 155 11.59 -7.27 -5.41
CA LEU A 155 10.95 -8.36 -6.12
C LEU A 155 10.68 -7.95 -7.56
N GLU A 156 10.63 -8.93 -8.44
CA GLU A 156 10.17 -8.78 -9.81
C GLU A 156 9.02 -9.76 -10.03
N PHE A 157 7.93 -9.24 -10.60
CA PHE A 157 6.80 -10.00 -11.10
C PHE A 157 6.74 -9.82 -12.61
N GLU A 158 6.19 -10.79 -13.34
CA GLU A 158 5.94 -10.69 -14.77
C GLU A 158 4.43 -10.51 -14.97
N ASN A 159 4.03 -9.49 -15.75
CA ASN A 159 2.62 -9.31 -16.10
C ASN A 159 2.17 -10.34 -17.15
N ALA A 160 0.91 -10.29 -17.57
CA ALA A 160 0.35 -11.22 -18.56
C ALA A 160 1.09 -11.19 -19.92
N ASP A 161 1.73 -10.05 -20.25
CA ASP A 161 2.52 -9.86 -21.46
C ASP A 161 4.00 -10.28 -21.28
N GLY A 162 4.39 -10.71 -20.08
CA GLY A 162 5.76 -11.09 -19.70
C GLY A 162 6.67 -9.89 -19.42
N GLU A 163 6.11 -8.70 -19.24
CA GLU A 163 6.88 -7.49 -18.90
C GLU A 163 7.15 -7.44 -17.38
N PRO A 164 8.37 -7.07 -16.96
CA PRO A 164 8.74 -7.07 -15.55
C PRO A 164 8.15 -5.86 -14.82
N ILE A 165 7.51 -6.13 -13.69
CA ILE A 165 7.03 -5.15 -12.71
C ILE A 165 7.94 -5.24 -11.48
N GLN A 166 8.64 -4.15 -11.16
CA GLN A 166 9.49 -4.11 -9.98
C GLN A 166 8.70 -3.67 -8.76
N VAL A 167 8.86 -4.40 -7.67
CA VAL A 167 8.11 -4.18 -6.43
C VAL A 167 9.08 -4.16 -5.25
N GLU A 168 9.00 -3.12 -4.44
CA GLU A 168 9.69 -3.03 -3.15
C GLU A 168 8.70 -3.14 -2.00
N TYR A 169 8.93 -4.10 -1.11
CA TYR A 169 8.26 -4.21 0.17
C TYR A 169 9.20 -3.73 1.28
N LEU A 170 8.87 -2.61 1.92
CA LEU A 170 9.71 -1.99 2.96
C LEU A 170 8.85 -1.26 4.00
N ASN A 171 9.06 -1.56 5.29
CA ASN A 171 8.39 -0.89 6.41
C ASN A 171 6.86 -0.81 6.22
N ASP A 172 6.26 -1.95 5.86
CA ASP A 172 4.81 -2.08 5.64
C ASP A 172 4.27 -1.21 4.48
N ARG A 173 5.16 -0.66 3.65
CA ARG A 173 4.84 0.01 2.39
C ARG A 173 5.14 -0.93 1.23
N LEU A 174 4.28 -0.87 0.23
CA LEU A 174 4.45 -1.52 -1.06
C LEU A 174 4.68 -0.43 -2.10
N ILE A 175 5.86 -0.43 -2.72
CA ILE A 175 6.22 0.48 -3.80
C ILE A 175 6.19 -0.35 -5.08
N ILE A 176 5.37 0.07 -6.04
CA ILE A 176 5.21 -0.63 -7.33
C ILE A 176 5.70 0.32 -8.41
N ASP A 177 6.80 -0.04 -9.07
CA ASP A 177 7.40 0.76 -10.15
C ASP A 177 6.72 0.41 -11.48
N SER A 178 5.49 0.91 -11.65
CA SER A 178 4.78 0.87 -12.92
C SER A 178 3.80 2.04 -13.04
N GLU A 179 3.81 2.68 -14.20
CA GLU A 179 2.84 3.71 -14.60
C GLU A 179 1.53 3.11 -15.11
N VAL A 180 1.51 1.80 -15.39
CA VAL A 180 0.35 1.11 -15.96
C VAL A 180 -0.57 0.67 -14.83
N GLN A 181 -1.83 1.14 -14.86
CA GLN A 181 -2.80 0.86 -13.81
C GLN A 181 -3.09 -0.65 -13.65
N SER A 182 -3.11 -1.42 -14.74
CA SER A 182 -3.33 -2.87 -14.69
C SER A 182 -2.22 -3.61 -13.97
N ASP A 183 -0.96 -3.20 -14.16
CA ASP A 183 0.18 -3.78 -13.45
C ASP A 183 0.07 -3.54 -11.94
N ARG A 184 -0.28 -2.31 -11.56
CA ARG A 184 -0.50 -1.97 -10.15
C ARG A 184 -1.64 -2.81 -9.56
N ASP A 185 -2.78 -2.90 -10.24
CA ASP A 185 -3.90 -3.72 -9.80
C ASP A 185 -3.56 -5.21 -9.74
N TYR A 186 -2.70 -5.71 -10.63
CA TYR A 186 -2.19 -7.08 -10.62
C TYR A 186 -1.40 -7.37 -9.33
N ILE A 187 -0.39 -6.54 -9.04
CA ILE A 187 0.41 -6.69 -7.81
C ILE A 187 -0.45 -6.53 -6.56
N ILE A 188 -1.38 -5.58 -6.54
CA ILE A 188 -2.31 -5.39 -5.43
C ILE A 188 -3.15 -6.64 -5.22
N GLN A 189 -3.66 -7.29 -6.26
CA GLN A 189 -4.45 -8.51 -6.12
C GLN A 189 -3.63 -9.70 -5.64
N ILE A 190 -2.36 -9.81 -6.03
CA ILE A 190 -1.43 -10.80 -5.45
C ILE A 190 -1.28 -10.53 -3.96
N PHE A 191 -0.99 -9.28 -3.58
CA PHE A 191 -0.83 -8.87 -2.18
C PHE A 191 -2.09 -9.13 -1.35
N GLU A 192 -3.27 -8.80 -1.88
CA GLU A 192 -4.55 -9.10 -1.27
C GLU A 192 -4.73 -10.62 -1.06
N SER A 193 -4.38 -11.41 -2.07
CA SER A 193 -4.53 -12.86 -2.03
C SER A 193 -3.58 -13.55 -1.07
N THR A 194 -2.38 -13.02 -0.84
CA THR A 194 -1.38 -13.63 0.05
C THR A 194 -1.38 -13.02 1.44
N VAL A 195 -1.46 -11.70 1.55
CA VAL A 195 -1.27 -10.95 2.79
C VAL A 195 -2.58 -10.69 3.52
N VAL A 196 -3.64 -10.38 2.77
CA VAL A 196 -4.93 -10.01 3.37
C VAL A 196 -5.84 -11.21 3.54
N SER A 197 -5.89 -12.11 2.55
CA SER A 197 -6.76 -13.29 2.60
C SER A 197 -6.47 -14.15 3.85
N ASN A 198 -7.53 -14.64 4.49
CA ASN A 198 -7.53 -15.33 5.79
C ASN A 198 -7.06 -14.48 6.99
N SER A 199 -7.81 -13.44 7.32
CA SER A 199 -7.98 -13.00 8.73
C SER A 199 -9.15 -13.75 9.35
#